data_AF-X1DEM3-F1
#
_entry.id   AF-X1DEM3-F1
#
_cell.length_a   1.000
_cell.length_b   1.000
_cell.length_c   1.000
_cell.angle_alpha   90.00
_cell.angle_beta   90.00
_cell.angle_gamma   90.00
#
_symmetry.space_group_name_H-M   'P 1'
#
loop_
_entity.id
_entity.type
_entity.pdbx_description
1 polymer ?
#
loop_
_entity_poly.entity_id
_entity_poly.type
_entity_poly.pdbx_seq_one_letter_code
_entity_poly.pdbx_strand_id
1 'polypeptide(L)'
;IKNDLLQRSTEETIKDMLASIENNAKSSNDLKEVSDVFNKTFDRLSSEIAALSRRGNLNLSLGILTTIVGLAILGYFVINIESIPEDKVAFIAQFIPRLSLVILIEIFAYFFLRLYKSSLSEIKYFQNEMTNAEAKLAGIRCSTLLANKDSMTCV
;
A
#
# COMPACT_ATOMS: atom_id res chain seq x y z
N ILE A 1 30.96 -58.53 -22.29
CA ILE A 1 31.08 -57.24 -22.99
C ILE A 1 29.72 -56.56 -23.17
N LYS A 2 28.75 -57.16 -23.90
CA LYS A 2 27.43 -56.53 -24.15
C LYS A 2 26.57 -56.28 -22.90
N ASN A 3 26.47 -57.26 -21.99
CA ASN A 3 25.72 -57.09 -20.73
C ASN A 3 26.37 -56.07 -19.77
N ASP A 4 27.69 -55.97 -19.77
CA ASP A 4 28.45 -55.05 -18.91
C ASP A 4 28.28 -53.58 -19.36
N LEU A 5 28.22 -53.36 -20.68
CA LEU A 5 27.91 -52.05 -21.28
C LEU A 5 26.46 -51.63 -21.01
N LEU A 6 25.51 -52.57 -21.11
CA LEU A 6 24.10 -52.30 -20.80
C LEU A 6 23.92 -51.94 -19.33
N GLN A 7 24.59 -52.66 -18.41
CA GLN A 7 24.49 -52.40 -16.98
C GLN A 7 25.07 -51.03 -16.60
N ARG A 8 26.23 -50.65 -17.16
CA ARG A 8 26.84 -49.32 -16.95
C ARG A 8 25.99 -48.19 -17.51
N SER A 9 25.43 -48.35 -18.70
CA SER A 9 24.53 -47.35 -19.31
C SER A 9 23.24 -47.18 -18.49
N THR A 10 22.72 -48.26 -17.89
CA THR A 10 21.53 -48.19 -17.04
C THR A 10 21.84 -47.52 -15.70
N GLU A 11 23.00 -47.80 -15.11
CA GLU A 11 23.46 -47.14 -13.88
C GLU A 11 23.71 -45.64 -14.08
N GLU A 12 24.35 -45.23 -15.18
CA GLU A 12 24.53 -43.80 -15.52
C GLU A 12 23.17 -43.10 -15.69
N THR A 13 22.24 -43.70 -16.43
CA THR A 13 20.90 -43.13 -16.65
C THR A 13 20.11 -42.95 -15.34
N ILE A 14 20.21 -43.92 -14.42
CA ILE A 14 19.56 -43.84 -13.10
C ILE A 14 20.21 -42.75 -12.24
N LYS A 15 21.54 -42.62 -12.30
CA LYS A 15 22.28 -41.59 -11.55
C LYS A 15 21.93 -40.19 -12.03
N ASP A 16 21.82 -40.00 -13.34
CA ASP A 16 21.41 -38.74 -13.96
C ASP A 16 19.96 -38.38 -13.61
N MET A 17 19.04 -39.36 -13.65
CA MET A 17 17.65 -39.15 -13.20
C MET A 17 17.56 -38.74 -11.73
N LEU A 18 18.32 -39.38 -10.83
CA LEU A 18 18.34 -39.04 -9.41
C LEU A 18 18.88 -37.63 -9.17
N ALA A 19 19.96 -37.24 -9.87
CA ALA A 19 20.52 -35.89 -9.79
C ALA A 19 19.54 -34.82 -10.32
N SER A 20 18.81 -35.11 -11.39
CA SER A 20 17.75 -34.23 -11.90
C SER A 20 16.59 -34.11 -10.91
N ILE A 21 16.15 -35.19 -10.27
CA ILE A 21 15.08 -35.17 -9.27
C ILE A 21 15.49 -34.36 -8.04
N GLU A 22 16.72 -34.54 -7.55
CA GLU A 22 17.26 -33.80 -6.40
C GLU A 22 17.35 -32.28 -6.69
N ASN A 23 17.87 -31.91 -7.86
CA ASN A 23 17.94 -30.49 -8.28
C ASN A 23 16.55 -29.87 -8.44
N ASN A 24 15.59 -30.60 -9.02
CA ASN A 24 14.20 -30.16 -9.14
C ASN A 24 13.53 -29.96 -7.77
N ALA A 25 13.74 -30.88 -6.84
CA ALA A 25 13.20 -30.80 -5.48
C ALA A 25 13.78 -29.61 -4.71
N LYS A 26 15.09 -29.35 -4.85
CA LYS A 26 15.78 -28.23 -4.21
C LYS A 26 15.32 -26.87 -4.77
N SER A 27 15.28 -26.74 -6.10
CA SER A 27 14.78 -25.54 -6.79
C SER A 27 13.31 -25.22 -6.43
N SER A 28 12.48 -26.25 -6.29
CA SER A 28 11.09 -26.09 -5.85
C SER A 28 10.97 -25.59 -4.41
N ASN A 29 11.83 -26.05 -3.50
CA ASN A 29 11.88 -25.57 -2.12
C ASN A 29 12.36 -24.11 -2.04
N ASP A 30 13.41 -23.75 -2.76
CA ASP A 30 13.94 -22.38 -2.79
C ASP A 30 12.89 -21.39 -3.33
N LEU A 31 12.15 -21.77 -4.37
CA LEU A 31 11.02 -20.99 -4.90
C LEU A 31 9.88 -20.82 -3.89
N LYS A 32 9.61 -21.86 -3.11
CA LYS A 32 8.57 -21.83 -2.09
C LYS A 32 8.96 -20.86 -0.97
N GLU A 33 10.21 -20.89 -0.51
CA GLU A 33 10.72 -19.96 0.50
C GLU A 33 10.64 -18.49 0.02
N VAL A 34 11.08 -18.22 -1.21
CA VAL A 34 10.97 -16.89 -1.81
C VAL A 34 9.51 -16.43 -1.92
N SER A 35 8.61 -17.33 -2.32
CA SER A 35 7.18 -17.03 -2.41
C SER A 35 6.55 -16.76 -1.03
N ASP A 36 6.98 -17.47 0.01
CA ASP A 36 6.49 -17.28 1.37
C ASP A 36 6.94 -15.93 1.95
N VAL A 37 8.18 -15.53 1.71
CA VAL A 37 8.69 -14.20 2.09
C VAL A 37 7.96 -13.10 1.32
N PHE A 38 7.72 -13.29 0.03
CA PHE A 38 6.95 -12.36 -0.79
C PHE A 38 5.53 -12.19 -0.24
N ASN A 39 4.81 -13.29 0.02
CA ASN A 39 3.43 -13.25 0.53
C ASN A 39 3.36 -12.54 1.87
N LYS A 40 4.27 -12.83 2.81
CA LYS A 40 4.37 -12.10 4.09
C LYS A 40 4.58 -10.60 3.90
N THR A 41 5.39 -10.22 2.91
CA THR A 41 5.67 -8.81 2.60
C THR A 41 4.43 -8.14 1.99
N PHE A 42 3.78 -8.81 1.04
CA PHE A 42 2.55 -8.37 0.41
C PHE A 42 1.44 -8.13 1.44
N ASP A 43 1.23 -9.09 2.34
CA ASP A 43 0.21 -8.99 3.40
C ASP A 43 0.46 -7.80 4.32
N ARG A 44 1.73 -7.56 4.69
CA ARG A 44 2.11 -6.42 5.53
C ARG A 44 1.85 -5.09 4.82
N LEU A 45 2.27 -4.96 3.56
CA LEU A 45 2.06 -3.73 2.78
C LEU A 45 0.56 -3.49 2.56
N SER A 46 -0.20 -4.54 2.24
CA SER A 46 -1.65 -4.46 2.03
C SER A 46 -2.38 -4.04 3.31
N SER A 47 -1.99 -4.60 4.46
CA SER A 47 -2.51 -4.20 5.77
C SER A 47 -2.18 -2.73 6.08
N GLU A 48 -0.98 -2.26 5.77
CA GLU A 48 -0.59 -0.87 6.01
C GLU A 48 -1.37 0.09 5.11
N ILE A 49 -1.56 -0.25 3.83
CA ILE A 49 -2.42 0.49 2.90
C ILE A 49 -3.85 0.61 3.45
N ALA A 50 -4.43 -0.49 3.93
CA ALA A 50 -5.77 -0.49 4.50
C ALA A 50 -5.86 0.40 5.75
N ALA A 51 -4.84 0.34 6.62
CA ALA A 51 -4.77 1.17 7.82
C ALA A 51 -4.57 2.66 7.49
N LEU A 52 -3.72 3.00 6.51
CA LEU A 52 -3.54 4.36 6.01
C LEU A 52 -4.82 4.91 5.38
N SER A 53 -5.49 4.11 4.56
CA SER A 53 -6.75 4.50 3.91
C SER A 53 -7.83 4.79 4.94
N ARG A 54 -7.98 3.91 5.95
CA ARG A 54 -8.93 4.13 7.05
C ARG A 54 -8.60 5.40 7.83
N ARG A 55 -7.34 5.59 8.24
CA ARG A 55 -6.90 6.79 8.98
C ARG A 55 -7.09 8.06 8.16
N GLY A 56 -6.75 8.04 6.87
CA GLY A 56 -6.95 9.15 5.94
C GLY A 56 -8.42 9.54 5.79
N ASN A 57 -9.30 8.56 5.57
CA ASN A 57 -10.74 8.81 5.44
C ASN A 57 -11.38 9.30 6.74
N LEU A 58 -10.98 8.75 7.89
CA LEU A 58 -11.46 9.23 9.19
C LEU A 58 -11.05 10.68 9.45
N ASN A 59 -9.78 11.01 9.18
CA ASN A 59 -9.27 12.38 9.34
C ASN A 59 -10.00 13.36 8.43
N LEU A 60 -10.28 12.98 7.17
CA LEU A 60 -11.04 13.81 6.25
C LEU A 60 -12.50 14.00 6.72
N SER A 61 -13.15 12.92 7.15
CA SER A 61 -14.53 12.96 7.65
C SER A 61 -14.66 13.85 8.89
N LEU A 62 -13.72 13.76 9.84
CA LEU A 62 -13.65 14.64 11.00
C LEU A 62 -13.44 16.10 10.60
N GLY A 63 -12.60 16.37 9.60
CA GLY A 63 -12.43 17.71 9.05
C GLY A 63 -13.73 18.28 8.48
N ILE A 64 -14.45 17.50 7.67
CA ILE A 64 -15.75 17.90 7.09
C ILE A 64 -16.78 18.16 8.21
N LEU A 65 -16.87 17.27 9.19
CA LEU A 65 -17.79 17.43 10.33
C LEU A 65 -17.47 18.71 11.12
N THR A 66 -16.20 18.98 11.36
CA THR A 66 -15.75 20.20 12.07
C THR A 66 -16.16 21.46 11.30
N THR A 67 -16.02 21.46 9.97
CA THR A 67 -16.46 22.58 9.13
C THR A 67 -17.98 22.78 9.18
N ILE A 68 -18.77 21.70 9.17
CA ILE A 68 -20.24 21.79 9.26
C ILE A 68 -20.67 22.37 10.62
N VAL A 69 -20.08 21.88 11.71
CA VAL A 69 -20.36 22.39 13.07
C VAL A 69 -19.97 23.86 13.18
N GLY A 70 -18.80 24.21 12.67
CA GLY A 70 -18.31 25.59 12.62
C GLY A 70 -19.25 26.53 11.86
N LEU A 71 -19.75 26.09 10.70
CA LEU A 71 -20.72 26.84 9.90
C LEU A 71 -22.06 27.00 10.63
N ALA A 72 -22.54 25.96 11.32
CA ALA A 72 -23.78 26.02 12.09
C ALA A 72 -23.68 27.02 13.25
N ILE A 73 -22.56 27.01 13.99
CA ILE A 73 -22.28 27.97 15.06
C ILE A 73 -22.25 29.40 14.50
N LEU A 74 -21.58 29.60 13.36
CA LEU A 74 -21.54 30.91 12.71
C LEU A 74 -22.92 31.38 12.29
N GLY A 75 -23.72 30.50 11.68
CA GLY A 75 -25.10 30.76 11.30
C GLY A 75 -25.94 31.19 12.50
N TYR A 76 -25.80 30.49 13.63
CA TYR A 76 -26.43 30.87 14.89
C TYR A 76 -26.02 32.27 15.36
N PHE A 77 -24.74 32.63 15.32
CA PHE A 77 -24.28 33.97 15.71
C PHE A 77 -24.73 35.09 14.78
N VAL A 78 -24.92 34.79 13.48
CA VAL A 78 -25.38 35.77 12.50
C VAL A 78 -26.87 36.08 12.69
N ILE A 79 -27.70 35.07 12.96
CA ILE A 79 -29.15 35.26 13.10
C ILE A 79 -29.56 35.87 14.46
N ASN A 80 -28.77 35.70 15.51
CA ASN A 80 -29.06 36.20 16.86
C ASN A 80 -28.43 37.56 17.17
N ILE A 81 -28.24 38.42 16.16
CA ILE A 81 -27.77 39.79 16.38
C ILE A 81 -28.95 40.64 16.85
N GLU A 82 -29.01 40.96 18.14
CA GLU A 82 -30.12 41.72 18.73
C GLU A 82 -30.03 43.24 18.52
N SER A 83 -28.89 43.80 18.06
CA SER A 83 -28.80 45.22 17.68
C SER A 83 -27.50 45.55 16.95
N ILE A 84 -27.56 46.40 15.92
CA ILE A 84 -26.37 46.99 15.28
C ILE A 84 -25.89 48.14 16.17
N PRO A 85 -24.68 48.08 16.75
CA PRO A 85 -24.13 49.21 17.51
C PRO A 85 -23.97 50.44 16.60
N GLU A 86 -24.41 51.62 17.05
CA GLU A 86 -24.17 52.88 16.30
C GLU A 86 -22.68 53.24 16.24
N ASP A 87 -21.90 52.81 17.23
CA ASP A 87 -20.45 52.98 17.24
C ASP A 87 -19.76 52.00 16.27
N LYS A 88 -19.02 52.56 15.30
CA LYS A 88 -18.26 51.81 14.30
C LYS A 88 -17.21 50.90 14.93
N VAL A 89 -16.62 51.31 16.07
CA VAL A 89 -15.59 50.50 16.74
C VAL A 89 -16.23 49.29 17.41
N ALA A 90 -17.30 49.48 18.16
CA ALA A 90 -18.10 48.39 18.71
C ALA A 90 -18.64 47.45 17.61
N PHE A 91 -19.05 48.00 16.46
CA PHE A 91 -19.48 47.20 15.31
C PHE A 91 -18.36 46.33 14.73
N ILE A 92 -17.10 46.77 14.68
CA ILE A 92 -16.00 45.94 14.18
C ILE A 92 -15.58 44.90 15.22
N ALA A 93 -15.58 45.26 16.50
CA ALA A 93 -15.17 44.38 17.59
C ALA A 93 -16.03 43.09 17.67
N GLN A 94 -17.33 43.18 17.37
CA GLN A 94 -18.22 42.00 17.32
C GLN A 94 -17.91 41.01 16.16
N PHE A 95 -17.19 41.45 15.12
CA PHE A 95 -16.81 40.57 13.99
C PHE A 95 -15.49 39.84 14.22
N ILE A 96 -14.59 40.38 15.06
CA ILE A 96 -13.30 39.74 15.37
C ILE A 96 -13.45 38.27 15.77
N PRO A 97 -14.24 37.91 16.82
CA PRO A 97 -14.34 36.51 17.23
C PRO A 97 -14.95 35.60 16.16
N ARG A 98 -15.85 36.12 15.32
CA ARG A 98 -16.47 35.39 14.21
C ARG A 98 -15.45 35.09 13.12
N LEU A 99 -14.68 36.10 12.72
CA LEU A 99 -13.63 35.97 11.71
C LEU A 99 -12.52 35.03 12.18
N SER A 100 -12.10 35.13 13.45
CA SER A 100 -11.13 34.20 14.05
C SER A 100 -11.61 32.76 14.02
N LEU A 101 -12.90 32.52 14.29
CA LEU A 101 -13.49 31.19 14.25
C LEU A 101 -13.50 30.62 12.82
N VAL A 102 -13.88 31.43 11.81
CA VAL A 102 -13.83 31.03 10.39
C VAL A 102 -12.41 30.66 9.98
N ILE A 103 -11.43 31.52 10.27
CA ILE A 103 -10.02 31.27 9.94
C ILE A 103 -9.52 29.99 10.61
N LEU A 104 -9.89 29.76 11.88
CA LEU A 104 -9.49 28.55 12.60
C LEU A 104 -10.06 27.28 11.95
N ILE A 105 -11.34 27.29 11.58
CA ILE A 105 -11.95 26.18 10.83
C ILE A 105 -11.22 25.94 9.51
N GLU A 106 -10.92 27.00 8.76
CA GLU A 106 -10.28 26.90 7.45
C GLU A 106 -8.86 26.31 7.56
N ILE A 107 -8.09 26.72 8.58
CA ILE A 107 -6.78 26.14 8.88
C ILE A 107 -6.90 24.64 9.16
N PHE A 108 -7.87 24.23 9.98
CA PHE A 108 -8.07 22.81 10.28
C PHE A 108 -8.55 22.03 9.06
N ALA A 109 -9.49 22.56 8.28
CA ALA A 109 -9.98 21.94 7.06
C ALA A 109 -8.83 21.73 6.06
N TYR A 110 -8.00 22.75 5.85
CA TYR A 110 -6.82 22.65 5.00
C TYR A 110 -5.80 21.64 5.54
N PHE A 111 -5.55 21.63 6.85
CA PHE A 111 -4.68 20.65 7.50
C PHE A 111 -5.13 19.21 7.24
N PHE A 112 -6.43 18.91 7.43
CA PHE A 112 -6.98 17.58 7.17
C PHE A 112 -6.96 17.20 5.70
N LEU A 113 -7.25 18.15 4.80
CA LEU A 113 -7.14 17.92 3.35
C LEU A 113 -5.70 17.59 2.94
N ARG A 114 -4.73 18.33 3.46
CA ARG A 114 -3.31 18.10 3.21
C ARG A 114 -2.87 16.73 3.76
N LEU A 115 -3.34 16.35 4.95
CA LEU A 115 -3.06 15.05 5.55
C LEU A 115 -3.62 13.90 4.70
N TYR A 116 -4.86 14.01 4.24
CA TYR A 116 -5.47 13.05 3.32
C TYR A 116 -4.67 12.89 2.03
N LYS A 117 -4.25 14.00 1.41
CA LYS A 117 -3.42 13.99 0.21
C LYS A 117 -2.06 13.31 0.45
N SER A 118 -1.45 13.53 1.62
CA SER A 118 -0.20 12.85 2.01
C SER A 118 -0.39 11.34 2.10
N SER A 119 -1.43 10.88 2.81
CA SER A 119 -1.73 9.45 2.93
C SER A 119 -2.00 8.80 1.57
N LEU A 120 -2.68 9.48 0.65
CA LEU A 120 -2.89 8.97 -0.71
C LEU A 120 -1.58 8.81 -1.49
N SER A 121 -0.63 9.73 -1.32
CA SER A 121 0.71 9.64 -1.90
C SER A 121 1.47 8.41 -1.40
N GLU A 122 1.41 8.16 -0.09
CA GLU A 122 2.04 7.00 0.55
C GLU A 122 1.40 5.67 0.09
N ILE A 123 0.07 5.62 -0.02
CA ILE A 123 -0.65 4.45 -0.57
C ILE A 123 -0.16 4.16 -1.99
N LYS A 124 -0.06 5.19 -2.84
CA LYS A 124 0.42 5.05 -4.22
C LYS A 124 1.86 4.54 -4.25
N TYR A 125 2.71 5.03 -3.34
CA TYR A 125 4.09 4.54 -3.21
C TYR A 125 4.13 3.05 -2.85
N PHE A 126 3.36 2.60 -1.85
CA PHE A 126 3.33 1.19 -1.47
C PHE A 126 2.76 0.28 -2.57
N GLN A 127 1.78 0.74 -3.33
CA GLN A 127 1.28 0.02 -4.50
C GLN A 127 2.37 -0.17 -5.56
N ASN A 128 3.18 0.86 -5.82
CA ASN A 128 4.30 0.74 -6.76
C ASN A 128 5.37 -0.24 -6.25
N GLU A 129 5.69 -0.22 -4.95
CA GLU A 129 6.64 -1.18 -4.37
C GLU A 129 6.12 -2.62 -4.43
N MET A 130 4.82 -2.81 -4.25
CA MET A 130 4.17 -4.12 -4.39
C MET A 130 4.29 -4.65 -5.82
N THR A 131 3.96 -3.83 -6.84
CA THR A 131 4.13 -4.19 -8.26
C THR A 131 5.60 -4.50 -8.60
N ASN A 132 6.55 -3.75 -8.05
CA ASN A 132 7.98 -3.99 -8.23
C ASN A 132 8.42 -5.34 -7.62
N ALA A 133 7.91 -5.67 -6.43
CA ALA A 133 8.16 -6.95 -5.79
C ALA A 133 7.55 -8.12 -6.59
N GLU A 134 6.34 -7.95 -7.13
CA GLU A 134 5.69 -8.94 -8.00
C GLU A 134 6.49 -9.20 -9.28
N ALA A 135 6.98 -8.15 -9.93
CA ALA A 135 7.82 -8.26 -11.13
C ALA A 135 9.12 -9.04 -10.84
N LYS A 136 9.76 -8.79 -9.69
CA LYS A 136 10.95 -9.53 -9.25
C LYS A 136 10.64 -11.00 -8.99
N LEU A 137 9.53 -11.32 -8.31
CA LEU A 137 9.10 -12.70 -8.08
C LEU A 137 8.81 -13.42 -9.41
N ALA A 138 8.13 -12.76 -10.34
CA ALA A 138 7.89 -13.30 -11.68
C ALA A 138 9.20 -13.59 -12.42
N GLY A 139 10.18 -12.69 -12.33
CA GLY A 139 11.53 -12.90 -12.89
C GLY A 139 12.22 -14.14 -12.32
N ILE A 140 12.18 -14.32 -10.98
CA ILE A 140 12.75 -15.50 -10.31
C ILE A 140 12.03 -16.79 -10.73
N ARG A 141 10.69 -16.77 -10.82
CA ARG A 141 9.92 -17.92 -11.31
C ARG A 141 10.24 -18.25 -12.77
N CYS A 142 10.42 -17.25 -13.62
CA CYS A 142 10.80 -17.48 -15.01
C CYS A 142 12.22 -18.05 -15.14
N SER A 143 13.20 -17.54 -14.38
CA SER A 143 14.59 -18.02 -14.45
C SER A 143 14.73 -19.46 -13.94
N THR A 144 14.04 -19.81 -12.87
CA THR A 144 14.00 -21.18 -12.33
C THR A 144 13.29 -22.15 -13.26
N LEU A 145 12.18 -21.73 -13.89
CA LEU A 145 11.52 -22.54 -14.93
C LEU A 145 12.44 -22.78 -16.13
N LEU A 146 13.19 -21.77 -16.59
CA LEU A 146 14.14 -21.91 -17.69
C LEU A 146 15.34 -22.80 -17.31
N ALA A 147 15.90 -22.62 -16.12
CA ALA A 147 16.98 -23.48 -15.61
C ALA A 147 16.57 -24.97 -15.54
N ASN A 148 15.30 -25.24 -15.23
CA ASN A 148 14.74 -26.59 -15.27
C ASN A 148 14.36 -27.08 -16.67
N LYS A 149 14.11 -26.18 -17.63
CA LYS A 149 13.76 -26.53 -19.00
C LYS A 149 15.00 -26.84 -19.85
N ASP A 150 16.15 -26.23 -19.55
CA ASP A 150 17.45 -26.62 -20.12
C ASP A 150 17.87 -28.05 -19.73
N SER A 151 17.20 -28.67 -18.73
CA SER A 151 17.33 -30.09 -18.39
C SER A 151 16.36 -31.01 -19.17
N MET A 152 15.47 -30.45 -20.01
CA MET A 152 14.44 -31.18 -20.77
C MET A 152 14.20 -30.60 -22.18
N THR A 153 15.23 -30.33 -23.00
CA THR A 153 15.20 -30.38 -24.48
C THR A 153 16.60 -30.13 -25.06
N CYS A 154 17.34 -31.16 -25.49
CA CYS A 154 17.42 -31.49 -26.91
C CYS A 154 16.08 -31.90 -27.51
N VAL A 155 15.59 -31.09 -28.45
CA VAL A 155 14.97 -31.36 -29.77
C VAL A 155 14.32 -30.06 -30.24
#